data_AF-D9SUJ5-F1
#
_entry.id   AF-D9SUJ5-F1
#
_cell.length_a   1.000
_cell.length_b   1.000
_cell.length_c   1.000
_cell.angle_alpha   90.00
_cell.angle_beta   90.00
_cell.angle_gamma   90.00
#
_symmetry.space_group_name_H-M   'P 1'
#
loop_
_entity.id
_entity.type
_entity.pdbx_description
1 polymer ?
#
loop_
_entity_poly.entity_id
_entity_poly.type
_entity_poly.pdbx_seq_one_letter_code
_entity_poly.pdbx_strand_id
1 'polypeptide(L)'
;MNYLDMMQSSIDYIEVNLKSELSALELAKNQGFSLFHYYRLFQGVVGIPVMQYILRRKLYNAIYEISLGNKMIDVALSYGFETHSGFFKAFKREFHCSPTEYLKKYKVTKPYKINLRQETFIMVTHKKLREVLANWKLKEPIEIKDLYYGSSGNKSENTWVVNDDFIIKVGTNITGLKQHIVLSRSLADVGLETAIPVVTKDNTDYFIDGELYFCLTNQIHGHCIKSGEMYQGDFQAKARYLGEIIGQLHLILQKQDKEIICNEPNIYEIIKDWAIPEVKKHMAIPSSFYDDYLENFQKLYIHLPKHVIHRDPNPSNIIMKDGKLAGFIDFELSERNIRIFDPCYAATAILSENFAENDKDKLQKWLTIFRNIIAGYDSVCKLSDEERQAIPYVIYSIQMIFVAYCSSIDKLVDLSIVNQNMLMWLLNTKGLLML
;
A
#
# COMPACT_ATOMS: atom_id res chain seq x y z
N MET A 1 2.63 21.07 12.13
CA MET A 1 2.47 19.63 12.39
C MET A 1 1.96 19.03 11.11
N ASN A 2 2.62 18.00 10.58
CA ASN A 2 2.15 17.39 9.35
C ASN A 2 1.08 16.32 9.63
N TYR A 3 0.44 15.81 8.56
CA TYR A 3 -0.68 14.86 8.67
C TYR A 3 -0.32 13.54 9.35
N LEU A 4 0.88 13.01 9.15
CA LEU A 4 1.34 11.79 9.85
C LEU A 4 1.51 12.04 11.35
N ASP A 5 2.02 13.21 11.74
CA ASP A 5 2.12 13.60 13.15
C ASP A 5 0.75 13.89 13.78
N MET A 6 -0.18 14.45 13.02
CA MET A 6 -1.58 14.65 13.45
C MET A 6 -2.31 13.32 13.58
N MET A 7 -2.12 12.37 12.66
CA MET A 7 -2.66 11.01 12.78
C MET A 7 -1.99 10.25 13.91
N GLN A 8 -0.67 10.38 14.10
CA GLN A 8 0.03 9.78 15.24
C GLN A 8 -0.51 10.36 16.55
N SER A 9 -0.67 11.68 16.61
CA SER A 9 -1.26 12.35 17.77
C SER A 9 -2.69 11.89 18.01
N SER A 10 -3.47 11.70 16.95
CA SER A 10 -4.83 11.15 17.05
C SER A 10 -4.84 9.73 17.58
N ILE A 11 -3.93 8.87 17.12
CA ILE A 11 -3.76 7.51 17.63
C ILE A 11 -3.32 7.56 19.09
N ASP A 12 -2.31 8.36 19.42
CA ASP A 12 -1.83 8.56 20.79
C ASP A 12 -2.96 8.99 21.72
N TYR A 13 -3.81 9.90 21.26
CA TYR A 13 -4.99 10.34 21.97
C TYR A 13 -5.98 9.20 22.17
N ILE A 14 -6.32 8.45 21.12
CA ILE A 14 -7.21 7.28 21.23
C ILE A 14 -6.67 6.29 22.28
N GLU A 15 -5.38 5.99 22.23
CA GLU A 15 -4.73 4.99 23.10
C GLU A 15 -4.77 5.38 24.58
N VAL A 16 -4.56 6.67 24.87
CA VAL A 16 -4.68 7.19 26.24
C VAL A 16 -6.14 7.19 26.72
N ASN A 17 -7.09 7.30 25.80
CA ASN A 17 -8.51 7.51 26.09
C ASN A 17 -9.41 6.29 25.74
N LEU A 18 -8.86 5.08 25.64
CA LEU A 18 -9.67 3.89 25.29
C LEU A 18 -10.79 3.56 26.28
N LYS A 19 -10.68 4.02 27.53
CA LYS A 19 -11.67 3.81 28.59
C LYS A 19 -12.75 4.90 28.66
N SER A 20 -12.65 5.94 27.83
CA SER A 20 -13.70 6.96 27.70
C SER A 20 -14.55 6.75 26.44
N GLU A 21 -15.63 7.52 26.35
CA GLU A 21 -16.38 7.67 25.11
C GLU A 21 -15.53 8.49 24.13
N LEU A 22 -15.28 7.91 22.95
CA LEU A 22 -14.55 8.55 21.87
C LEU A 22 -15.47 8.66 20.66
N SER A 23 -15.56 9.86 20.08
CA SER A 23 -16.27 10.07 18.83
C SER A 23 -15.31 10.49 17.72
N ALA A 24 -15.58 10.04 16.49
CA ALA A 24 -14.80 10.49 15.33
C ALA A 24 -14.88 12.02 15.14
N LEU A 25 -15.99 12.66 15.56
CA LEU A 25 -16.15 14.11 15.50
C LEU A 25 -15.19 14.84 16.45
N GLU A 26 -15.03 14.35 17.66
CA GLU A 26 -14.08 14.86 18.63
C GLU A 26 -12.65 14.70 18.13
N LEU A 27 -12.29 13.50 17.66
CA LEU A 27 -10.96 13.23 17.13
C LEU A 27 -10.62 14.11 15.92
N ALA A 28 -11.58 14.30 15.02
CA ALA A 28 -11.44 15.22 13.89
C ALA A 28 -11.23 16.67 14.36
N LYS A 29 -12.03 17.14 15.31
CA LYS A 29 -11.90 18.51 15.88
C LYS A 29 -10.55 18.71 16.58
N ASN A 30 -10.09 17.73 17.34
CA ASN A 30 -8.80 17.79 18.05
C ASN A 30 -7.62 17.96 17.09
N GLN A 31 -7.75 17.48 15.86
CA GLN A 31 -6.73 17.59 14.80
C GLN A 31 -7.01 18.73 13.81
N GLY A 32 -8.08 19.52 14.01
CA GLY A 32 -8.43 20.63 13.11
C GLY A 32 -9.04 20.19 11.77
N PHE A 33 -9.61 18.99 11.70
CA PHE A 33 -10.19 18.44 10.48
C PHE A 33 -11.72 18.48 10.46
N SER A 34 -12.27 18.52 9.25
CA SER A 34 -13.66 18.12 9.04
C SER A 34 -13.80 16.61 9.29
N LEU A 35 -14.96 16.18 9.78
CA LEU A 35 -15.22 14.76 10.09
C LEU A 35 -14.96 13.85 8.89
N PHE A 36 -15.38 14.30 7.70
CA PHE A 36 -15.22 13.55 6.47
C PHE A 36 -13.74 13.41 6.04
N HIS A 37 -12.98 14.50 6.15
CA HIS A 37 -11.54 14.48 5.84
C HIS A 37 -10.78 13.56 6.82
N TYR A 38 -11.15 13.62 8.11
CA TYR A 38 -10.56 12.76 9.13
C TYR A 38 -10.80 11.27 8.88
N TYR A 39 -12.03 10.87 8.51
CA TYR A 39 -12.32 9.47 8.18
C TYR A 39 -11.46 8.94 7.03
N ARG A 40 -11.38 9.71 5.93
CA ARG A 40 -10.58 9.34 4.76
C ARG A 40 -9.10 9.27 5.10
N LEU A 41 -8.57 10.28 5.79
CA LEU A 41 -7.16 10.35 6.14
C LEU A 41 -6.78 9.22 7.10
N PHE A 42 -7.55 9.01 8.16
CA PHE A 42 -7.29 7.95 9.13
C PHE A 42 -7.32 6.58 8.45
N GLN A 43 -8.32 6.32 7.60
CA GLN A 43 -8.40 5.05 6.88
C GLN A 43 -7.27 4.89 5.85
N GLY A 44 -6.87 5.97 5.18
CA GLY A 44 -5.76 5.94 4.22
C GLY A 44 -4.41 5.65 4.88
N VAL A 45 -4.21 6.13 6.10
CA VAL A 45 -2.96 5.93 6.86
C VAL A 45 -2.96 4.61 7.63
N VAL A 46 -4.06 4.26 8.30
CA VAL A 46 -4.15 3.09 9.21
C VAL A 46 -4.71 1.84 8.51
N GLY A 47 -5.26 1.98 7.30
CA GLY A 47 -5.84 0.88 6.50
C GLY A 47 -7.24 0.44 6.94
N ILE A 48 -7.78 0.98 8.02
CA ILE A 48 -9.14 0.71 8.52
C ILE A 48 -9.85 1.98 9.03
N PRO A 49 -11.20 2.03 9.00
CA PRO A 49 -11.95 3.15 9.55
C PRO A 49 -11.67 3.40 11.05
N VAL A 50 -11.59 4.66 11.46
CA VAL A 50 -11.25 5.05 12.85
C VAL A 50 -12.14 4.42 13.92
N MET A 51 -13.45 4.33 13.71
CA MET A 51 -14.35 3.72 14.70
C MET A 51 -14.13 2.22 14.83
N GLN A 52 -13.75 1.56 13.73
CA GLN A 52 -13.36 0.15 13.75
C GLN A 52 -12.00 -0.04 14.43
N TYR A 53 -11.05 0.88 14.20
CA TYR A 53 -9.78 0.92 14.91
C TYR A 53 -9.99 1.03 16.44
N ILE A 54 -10.74 2.03 16.90
CA ILE A 54 -11.04 2.22 18.33
C ILE A 54 -11.67 0.96 18.93
N LEU A 55 -12.65 0.37 18.24
CA LEU A 55 -13.29 -0.86 18.71
C LEU A 55 -12.27 -2.00 18.89
N ARG A 56 -11.41 -2.23 17.89
CA ARG A 56 -10.34 -3.25 17.97
C ARG A 56 -9.40 -2.99 19.15
N ARG A 57 -8.96 -1.75 19.32
CA ARG A 57 -8.06 -1.34 20.42
C ARG A 57 -8.70 -1.58 21.79
N LYS A 58 -9.98 -1.23 21.95
CA LYS A 58 -10.76 -1.51 23.17
C LYS A 58 -10.82 -3.01 23.45
N LEU A 59 -11.13 -3.83 22.43
CA LEU A 59 -11.23 -5.28 22.61
C LEU A 59 -9.88 -5.95 22.93
N TYR A 60 -8.80 -5.57 22.25
CA TYR A 60 -7.45 -6.11 22.51
C TYR A 60 -6.94 -5.74 23.91
N ASN A 61 -7.14 -4.50 24.35
CA ASN A 61 -6.73 -4.10 25.70
C ASN A 61 -7.62 -4.72 26.77
N ALA A 62 -8.92 -4.85 26.52
CA ALA A 62 -9.84 -5.56 27.40
C ALA A 62 -9.42 -7.01 27.61
N ILE A 63 -9.16 -7.77 26.53
CA ILE A 63 -8.76 -9.18 26.68
C ILE A 63 -7.41 -9.34 27.36
N TYR A 64 -6.49 -8.39 27.16
CA TYR A 64 -5.24 -8.35 27.90
C TYR A 64 -5.45 -8.13 29.40
N GLU A 65 -6.26 -7.14 29.80
CA GLU A 65 -6.57 -6.93 31.23
C GLU A 65 -7.28 -8.14 31.84
N ILE A 66 -8.17 -8.80 31.11
CA ILE A 66 -8.83 -10.04 31.57
C ILE A 66 -7.80 -11.16 31.74
N SER A 67 -6.83 -11.28 30.85
CA SER A 67 -5.76 -12.28 30.94
C SER A 67 -4.88 -12.12 32.18
N LEU A 68 -4.82 -10.91 32.75
CA LEU A 68 -4.11 -10.62 34.00
C LEU A 68 -4.93 -10.98 35.26
N GLY A 69 -6.15 -11.49 35.10
CA GLY A 69 -7.02 -11.91 36.21
C GLY A 69 -8.14 -10.91 36.57
N ASN A 70 -8.30 -9.83 35.81
CA ASN A 70 -9.40 -8.89 36.04
C ASN A 70 -10.75 -9.50 35.63
N LYS A 71 -11.81 -9.17 36.37
CA LYS A 71 -13.17 -9.65 36.09
C LYS A 71 -13.67 -9.12 34.75
N MET A 72 -14.08 -10.03 33.87
CA MET A 72 -14.51 -9.71 32.50
C MET A 72 -15.61 -8.65 32.41
N ILE A 73 -16.59 -8.68 33.32
CA ILE A 73 -17.67 -7.70 33.35
C ILE A 73 -17.16 -6.29 33.68
N ASP A 74 -16.27 -6.18 34.67
CA ASP A 74 -15.71 -4.90 35.10
C ASP A 74 -14.81 -4.31 34.01
N VAL A 75 -14.00 -5.16 33.36
CA VAL A 75 -13.16 -4.74 32.23
C VAL A 75 -14.02 -4.28 31.05
N ALA A 76 -15.05 -5.04 30.67
CA ALA A 76 -15.96 -4.66 29.59
C ALA A 76 -16.62 -3.29 29.83
N LEU A 77 -17.15 -3.07 31.04
CA LEU A 77 -17.71 -1.78 31.43
C LEU A 77 -16.67 -0.66 31.36
N SER A 78 -15.44 -0.92 31.83
CA SER A 78 -14.35 0.07 31.81
C SER A 78 -13.93 0.51 30.41
N TYR A 79 -14.16 -0.31 29.37
CA TYR A 79 -13.90 0.05 27.97
C TYR A 79 -15.13 0.66 27.26
N GLY A 80 -16.21 0.94 27.99
CA GLY A 80 -17.41 1.61 27.47
C GLY A 80 -18.42 0.67 26.81
N PHE A 81 -18.39 -0.63 27.12
CA PHE A 81 -19.48 -1.54 26.73
C PHE A 81 -20.56 -1.51 27.80
N GLU A 82 -21.80 -1.18 27.43
CA GLU A 82 -22.92 -1.09 28.40
C GLU A 82 -23.24 -2.42 29.10
N THR A 83 -22.98 -3.55 28.42
CA THR A 83 -23.27 -4.87 28.96
C THR A 83 -22.19 -5.89 28.57
N HIS A 84 -22.04 -6.92 29.41
CA HIS A 84 -21.22 -8.09 29.09
C HIS A 84 -21.64 -8.75 27.76
N SER A 85 -22.94 -8.81 27.48
CA SER A 85 -23.47 -9.36 26.22
C SER A 85 -23.03 -8.53 25.01
N GLY A 86 -23.02 -7.19 25.13
CA GLY A 86 -22.52 -6.28 24.10
C GLY A 86 -21.04 -6.51 23.79
N PHE A 87 -20.19 -6.59 24.82
CA PHE A 87 -18.78 -6.93 24.68
C PHE A 87 -18.58 -8.30 24.01
N PHE A 88 -19.29 -9.33 24.48
CA PHE A 88 -19.19 -10.68 23.93
C PHE A 88 -19.55 -10.72 22.43
N LYS A 89 -20.64 -10.06 22.03
CA LYS A 89 -21.05 -9.98 20.62
C LYS A 89 -20.02 -9.25 19.76
N ALA A 90 -19.52 -8.11 20.24
CA ALA A 90 -18.48 -7.36 19.53
C ALA A 90 -17.18 -8.17 19.39
N PHE A 91 -16.76 -8.84 20.47
CA PHE A 91 -15.56 -9.69 20.49
C PHE A 91 -15.71 -10.88 19.53
N LYS A 92 -16.83 -11.61 19.59
CA LYS A 92 -17.08 -12.74 18.70
C LYS A 92 -17.18 -12.33 17.23
N ARG A 93 -17.72 -11.15 16.94
CA ARG A 93 -17.75 -10.60 15.58
C ARG A 93 -16.34 -10.28 15.06
N GLU A 94 -15.48 -9.75 15.93
CA GLU A 94 -14.13 -9.32 15.56
C GLU A 94 -13.13 -10.49 15.45
N PHE A 95 -13.17 -11.44 16.39
CA PHE A 95 -12.18 -12.52 16.51
C PHE A 95 -12.71 -13.90 16.14
N HIS A 96 -13.99 -13.99 15.76
CA HIS A 96 -14.68 -15.24 15.39
C HIS A 96 -14.72 -16.32 16.49
N CYS A 97 -14.34 -15.99 17.72
CA CYS A 97 -14.45 -16.84 18.91
C CYS A 97 -14.85 -16.02 20.15
N SER A 98 -15.24 -16.69 21.23
CA SER A 98 -15.53 -16.02 22.51
C SER A 98 -14.25 -15.57 23.22
N PRO A 99 -14.32 -14.55 24.10
CA PRO A 99 -13.19 -14.14 24.93
C PRO A 99 -12.53 -15.30 25.71
N THR A 100 -13.34 -16.22 26.25
CA THR A 100 -12.84 -17.38 27.00
C THR A 100 -12.11 -18.38 26.10
N GLU A 101 -12.62 -18.63 24.89
CA GLU A 101 -11.91 -19.46 23.91
C GLU A 101 -10.62 -18.79 23.45
N TYR A 102 -10.65 -17.46 23.26
CA TYR A 102 -9.47 -16.68 22.89
C TYR A 102 -8.35 -16.82 23.93
N LEU A 103 -8.65 -16.68 25.22
CA LEU A 103 -7.68 -16.83 26.31
C LEU A 103 -7.12 -18.26 26.45
N LYS A 104 -7.88 -19.27 26.02
CA LYS A 104 -7.41 -20.67 25.99
C LYS A 104 -6.55 -20.95 24.77
N LYS A 105 -6.90 -20.40 23.60
CA LYS A 105 -6.23 -20.67 22.33
C LYS A 105 -4.95 -19.84 22.17
N TYR A 106 -4.92 -18.62 22.70
CA TYR A 106 -3.86 -17.65 22.43
C TYR A 106 -3.17 -17.18 23.72
N LYS A 107 -1.84 -17.05 23.67
CA LYS A 107 -1.07 -16.36 24.71
C LYS A 107 -1.26 -14.86 24.53
N VAL A 108 -2.08 -14.25 25.39
CA VAL A 108 -2.38 -12.81 25.31
C VAL A 108 -1.20 -12.00 25.87
N THR A 109 -0.70 -11.06 25.09
CA THR A 109 0.36 -10.13 25.47
C THR A 109 -0.15 -8.70 25.49
N LYS A 110 0.60 -7.78 26.12
CA LYS A 110 0.25 -6.37 26.13
C LYS A 110 0.11 -5.87 24.68
N PRO A 111 -1.02 -5.26 24.29
CA PRO A 111 -1.18 -4.73 22.95
C PRO A 111 -0.10 -3.70 22.66
N TYR A 112 0.56 -3.86 21.52
CA TYR A 112 1.50 -2.87 21.03
C TYR A 112 0.74 -1.59 20.69
N LYS A 113 1.36 -0.43 20.89
CA LYS A 113 0.74 0.85 20.55
C LYS A 113 1.15 1.20 19.13
N ILE A 114 0.18 1.39 18.23
CA ILE A 114 0.52 1.85 16.87
C ILE A 114 1.32 3.15 16.95
N ASN A 115 2.46 3.12 16.27
CA ASN A 115 3.32 4.26 16.10
C ASN A 115 3.64 4.39 14.62
N LEU A 116 2.82 5.15 13.89
CA LEU A 116 3.00 5.57 12.51
C LEU A 116 4.40 6.16 12.24
N ARG A 117 5.03 6.78 13.24
CA ARG A 117 6.42 7.29 13.12
C ARG A 117 7.46 6.16 13.12
N GLN A 118 7.06 4.95 13.53
CA GLN A 118 7.82 3.71 13.62
C GLN A 118 7.21 2.58 12.76
N GLU A 119 6.14 2.81 11.99
CA GLU A 119 5.56 1.79 11.10
C GLU A 119 6.45 1.50 9.87
N THR A 120 7.58 2.18 9.74
CA THR A 120 8.70 1.70 8.95
C THR A 120 9.49 0.57 9.63
N PHE A 121 9.57 0.48 10.96
CA PHE A 121 10.41 -0.46 11.72
C PHE A 121 9.62 -1.25 12.78
N ILE A 122 8.84 -2.25 12.38
CA ILE A 122 8.47 -3.33 13.32
C ILE A 122 9.69 -4.26 13.42
N MET A 123 10.53 -4.12 14.45
CA MET A 123 11.64 -5.05 14.67
C MET A 123 11.13 -6.41 15.16
N VAL A 124 10.65 -7.24 14.23
CA VAL A 124 10.44 -8.67 14.49
C VAL A 124 11.80 -9.36 14.51
N THR A 125 12.16 -9.94 15.65
CA THR A 125 13.40 -10.71 15.77
C THR A 125 13.29 -12.07 15.09
N HIS A 126 14.39 -12.65 14.62
CA HIS A 126 14.41 -14.04 14.14
C HIS A 126 13.90 -15.04 15.18
N LYS A 127 14.09 -14.76 16.48
CA LYS A 127 13.51 -15.58 17.55
C LYS A 127 11.98 -15.57 17.48
N LYS A 128 11.38 -14.37 17.38
CA LYS A 128 9.94 -14.23 17.25
C LYS A 128 9.41 -14.88 15.97
N LEU A 129 10.11 -14.71 14.85
CA LEU A 129 9.75 -15.37 13.60
C LEU A 129 9.77 -16.90 13.74
N ARG A 130 10.77 -17.50 14.39
CA ARG A 130 10.77 -18.95 14.64
C ARG A 130 9.57 -19.40 15.48
N GLU A 131 9.21 -18.65 16.52
CA GLU A 131 8.02 -18.93 17.33
C GLU A 131 6.73 -18.89 16.51
N VAL A 132 6.61 -17.90 15.61
CA VAL A 132 5.43 -17.74 14.75
C VAL A 132 5.41 -18.77 13.62
N LEU A 133 6.55 -19.07 12.99
CA LEU A 133 6.70 -20.04 11.90
C LEU A 133 6.36 -21.47 12.34
N ALA A 134 6.41 -21.77 13.65
CA ALA A 134 5.92 -23.02 14.20
C ALA A 134 4.42 -23.27 13.91
N ASN A 135 3.65 -22.26 13.51
CA ASN A 135 2.27 -22.40 13.07
C ASN A 135 2.13 -22.95 11.63
N TRP A 136 3.21 -23.06 10.86
CA TRP A 136 3.23 -23.66 9.52
C TRP A 136 3.85 -25.05 9.53
N LYS A 137 3.53 -25.86 8.51
CA LYS A 137 4.11 -27.20 8.30
C LYS A 137 5.42 -27.09 7.51
N LEU A 138 6.46 -26.58 8.15
CA LEU A 138 7.78 -26.38 7.54
C LEU A 138 8.75 -27.51 7.87
N LYS A 139 9.72 -27.73 6.98
CA LYS A 139 10.83 -28.64 7.21
C LYS A 139 11.81 -28.04 8.21
N GLU A 140 12.19 -28.81 9.21
CA GLU A 140 13.20 -28.43 10.20
C GLU A 140 14.62 -28.83 9.76
N PRO A 141 15.66 -28.09 10.15
CA PRO A 141 15.62 -26.86 10.96
C PRO A 141 15.12 -25.64 10.17
N ILE A 142 14.31 -24.78 10.78
CA ILE A 142 13.87 -23.52 10.16
C ILE A 142 15.04 -22.54 10.04
N GLU A 143 15.42 -22.25 8.79
CA GLU A 143 16.38 -21.21 8.44
C GLU A 143 15.66 -19.90 8.09
N ILE A 144 16.15 -18.78 8.62
CA ILE A 144 15.60 -17.45 8.39
C ILE A 144 16.74 -16.54 7.93
N LYS A 145 16.58 -15.92 6.75
CA LYS A 145 17.53 -14.96 6.19
C LYS A 145 16.85 -13.61 6.05
N ASP A 146 17.60 -12.56 6.36
CA ASP A 146 17.14 -11.19 6.10
C ASP A 146 17.06 -10.96 4.59
N LEU A 147 15.94 -10.38 4.14
CA LEU A 147 15.80 -9.95 2.74
C LEU A 147 16.45 -8.57 2.59
N TYR A 148 17.18 -8.34 1.51
CA TYR A 148 17.76 -7.04 1.18
C TYR A 148 17.21 -6.55 -0.17
N TYR A 149 16.72 -5.33 -0.22
CA TYR A 149 16.22 -4.74 -1.46
C TYR A 149 17.37 -4.52 -2.44
N GLY A 150 17.29 -5.14 -3.63
CA GLY A 150 18.40 -5.14 -4.59
C GLY A 150 18.77 -3.77 -5.17
N SER A 151 17.89 -2.78 -5.09
CA SER A 151 18.10 -1.40 -5.56
C SER A 151 18.85 -0.53 -4.55
N SER A 152 18.55 -0.67 -3.25
CA SER A 152 19.13 0.16 -2.18
C SER A 152 20.17 -0.56 -1.32
N GLY A 153 20.20 -1.89 -1.34
CA GLY A 153 20.97 -2.70 -0.40
C GLY A 153 20.44 -2.62 1.04
N ASN A 154 19.30 -1.95 1.26
CA ASN A 154 18.70 -1.85 2.58
C ASN A 154 18.04 -3.17 2.95
N LYS A 155 18.19 -3.55 4.21
CA LYS A 155 17.47 -4.68 4.79
C LYS A 155 15.97 -4.39 4.79
N SER A 156 15.16 -5.35 4.35
CA SER A 156 13.72 -5.33 4.58
C SER A 156 13.44 -5.58 6.05
N GLU A 157 12.55 -4.77 6.60
CA GLU A 157 12.27 -4.74 8.04
C GLU A 157 11.01 -5.50 8.39
N ASN A 158 10.27 -5.91 7.37
CA ASN A 158 8.99 -6.59 7.48
C ASN A 158 8.92 -7.86 6.62
N THR A 159 10.01 -8.22 5.94
CA THR A 159 10.05 -9.37 5.03
C THR A 159 11.33 -10.19 5.21
N TRP A 160 11.19 -11.52 5.29
CA TRP A 160 12.31 -12.46 5.44
C TRP A 160 12.16 -13.67 4.52
N VAL A 161 13.30 -14.25 4.14
CA VAL A 161 13.34 -15.54 3.43
C VAL A 161 13.36 -16.66 4.47
N VAL A 162 12.54 -17.70 4.25
CA VAL A 162 12.41 -18.86 5.12
C VAL A 162 12.70 -20.12 4.32
N ASN A 163 13.69 -20.91 4.76
CA ASN A 163 14.13 -22.15 4.11
C ASN A 163 14.45 -22.03 2.59
N ASP A 164 14.82 -20.85 2.10
CA ASP A 164 15.08 -20.53 0.67
C ASP A 164 13.91 -20.74 -0.31
N ASP A 165 12.78 -21.28 0.16
CA ASP A 165 11.61 -21.61 -0.65
C ASP A 165 10.42 -20.68 -0.36
N PHE A 166 10.47 -19.92 0.74
CA PHE A 166 9.34 -19.14 1.24
C PHE A 166 9.73 -17.71 1.62
N ILE A 167 8.75 -16.82 1.56
CA ILE A 167 8.84 -15.45 2.04
C ILE A 167 7.83 -15.24 3.16
N ILE A 168 8.26 -14.73 4.31
CA ILE A 168 7.35 -14.27 5.36
C ILE A 168 7.27 -12.76 5.36
N LYS A 169 6.06 -12.21 5.16
CA LYS A 169 5.75 -10.79 5.26
C LYS A 169 4.97 -10.50 6.54
N VAL A 170 5.31 -9.39 7.18
CA VAL A 170 4.70 -8.93 8.43
C VAL A 170 4.13 -7.53 8.23
N GLY A 171 2.96 -7.26 8.77
CA GLY A 171 2.38 -5.92 8.69
C GLY A 171 1.16 -5.73 9.56
N THR A 172 0.52 -4.57 9.40
CA THR A 172 -0.70 -4.16 10.12
C THR A 172 -1.91 -3.97 9.20
N ASN A 173 -1.68 -3.68 7.90
CA ASN A 173 -2.70 -3.63 6.84
C ASN A 173 -3.30 -5.02 6.46
N ILE A 174 -4.19 -5.55 7.30
CA ILE A 174 -4.88 -6.82 7.03
C ILE A 174 -5.77 -6.77 5.77
N THR A 175 -6.27 -5.60 5.40
CA THR A 175 -7.12 -5.42 4.22
C THR A 175 -6.29 -5.64 2.95
N GLY A 176 -5.13 -4.99 2.86
CA GLY A 176 -4.18 -5.18 1.78
C GLY A 176 -3.72 -6.63 1.67
N LEU A 177 -3.41 -7.28 2.81
CA LEU A 177 -3.08 -8.70 2.81
C LEU A 177 -4.19 -9.56 2.20
N LYS A 178 -5.44 -9.38 2.61
CA LYS A 178 -6.58 -10.13 2.06
C LYS A 178 -6.73 -9.91 0.55
N GLN A 179 -6.52 -8.69 0.08
CA GLN A 179 -6.53 -8.38 -1.35
C GLN A 179 -5.41 -9.12 -2.07
N HIS A 180 -4.19 -9.09 -1.51
CA HIS A 180 -3.06 -9.83 -2.06
C HIS A 180 -3.33 -11.33 -2.17
N ILE A 181 -3.92 -11.95 -1.14
CA ILE A 181 -4.28 -13.37 -1.11
C ILE A 181 -5.25 -13.73 -2.25
N VAL A 182 -6.31 -12.94 -2.42
CA VAL A 182 -7.31 -13.18 -3.46
C VAL A 182 -6.68 -13.02 -4.84
N LEU A 183 -5.95 -11.94 -5.06
CA LEU A 183 -5.32 -11.63 -6.34
C LEU A 183 -4.25 -12.66 -6.72
N SER A 184 -3.35 -13.01 -5.79
CA SER A 184 -2.27 -13.94 -6.10
C SER A 184 -2.80 -15.33 -6.49
N ARG A 185 -3.87 -15.81 -5.84
CA ARG A 185 -4.56 -17.06 -6.22
C ARG A 185 -5.21 -16.98 -7.59
N SER A 186 -5.99 -15.94 -7.85
CA SER A 186 -6.65 -15.76 -9.15
C SER A 186 -5.66 -15.65 -10.32
N LEU A 187 -4.48 -15.05 -10.07
CA LEU A 187 -3.41 -14.96 -11.05
C LEU A 187 -2.67 -16.30 -11.25
N ALA A 188 -2.52 -17.11 -10.20
CA ALA A 188 -1.93 -18.43 -10.30
C ALA A 188 -2.78 -19.39 -11.16
N ASP A 189 -4.11 -19.28 -11.06
CA ASP A 189 -5.04 -20.11 -11.84
C ASP A 189 -4.92 -19.90 -13.36
N VAL A 190 -4.36 -18.76 -13.79
CA VAL A 190 -4.09 -18.47 -15.21
C VAL A 190 -2.63 -18.73 -15.62
N GLY A 191 -1.81 -19.31 -14.74
CA GLY A 191 -0.45 -19.76 -15.03
C GLY A 191 0.67 -18.75 -14.80
N LEU A 192 0.42 -17.63 -14.10
CA LEU A 192 1.49 -16.73 -13.63
C LEU A 192 2.06 -17.24 -12.31
N GLU A 193 3.39 -17.19 -12.12
CA GLU A 193 3.94 -17.41 -10.78
C GLU A 193 3.60 -16.20 -9.91
N THR A 194 2.95 -16.43 -8.77
CA THR A 194 2.57 -15.39 -7.80
C THR A 194 2.97 -15.83 -6.40
N ALA A 195 3.04 -14.86 -5.48
CA ALA A 195 3.27 -15.13 -4.06
C ALA A 195 1.94 -15.57 -3.42
N ILE A 196 1.66 -16.87 -3.49
CA ILE A 196 0.47 -17.51 -2.92
C ILE A 196 0.73 -17.83 -1.44
N PRO A 197 -0.22 -17.57 -0.54
CA PRO A 197 -0.08 -17.94 0.86
C PRO A 197 0.03 -19.44 1.07
N VAL A 198 1.01 -19.84 1.86
CA VAL A 198 1.12 -21.17 2.45
C VAL A 198 0.20 -21.19 3.66
N VAL A 199 -0.71 -22.16 3.70
CA VAL A 199 -1.68 -22.26 4.81
C VAL A 199 -1.00 -22.72 6.12
N THR A 200 -1.50 -22.20 7.23
CA THR A 200 -1.11 -22.60 8.59
C THR A 200 -1.59 -24.03 8.91
N LYS A 201 -1.14 -24.57 10.05
CA LYS A 201 -1.62 -25.86 10.60
C LYS A 201 -3.11 -25.87 10.89
N ASP A 202 -3.73 -24.72 11.16
CA ASP A 202 -5.17 -24.57 11.37
C ASP A 202 -5.95 -24.13 10.12
N ASN A 203 -5.32 -24.25 8.94
CA ASN A 203 -5.91 -23.97 7.62
C ASN A 203 -6.34 -22.50 7.42
N THR A 204 -5.56 -21.55 7.94
CA THR A 204 -5.71 -20.11 7.63
C THR A 204 -4.58 -19.64 6.72
N ASP A 205 -4.81 -18.56 5.97
CA ASP A 205 -3.83 -18.02 5.01
C ASP A 205 -2.73 -17.17 5.67
N TYR A 206 -2.93 -16.80 6.93
CA TYR A 206 -2.04 -15.97 7.72
C TYR A 206 -2.21 -16.28 9.21
N PHE A 207 -1.23 -15.87 10.01
CA PHE A 207 -1.27 -15.93 11.47
C PHE A 207 -1.34 -14.52 12.04
N ILE A 208 -2.07 -14.33 13.15
CA ILE A 208 -2.15 -13.03 13.85
C ILE A 208 -1.48 -13.19 15.22
N ASP A 209 -0.56 -12.27 15.54
CA ASP A 209 0.03 -12.14 16.87
C ASP A 209 -0.02 -10.68 17.32
N GLY A 210 -0.89 -10.39 18.29
CA GLY A 210 -1.22 -9.02 18.66
C GLY A 210 -1.85 -8.27 17.48
N GLU A 211 -1.19 -7.23 17.00
CA GLU A 211 -1.66 -6.41 15.87
C GLU A 211 -0.95 -6.73 14.55
N LEU A 212 0.01 -7.64 14.61
CA LEU A 212 0.78 -8.06 13.47
C LEU A 212 0.10 -9.25 12.83
N TYR A 213 -0.10 -9.17 11.52
CA TYR A 213 -0.31 -10.37 10.73
C TYR A 213 1.02 -10.86 10.18
N PHE A 214 1.10 -12.17 10.00
CA PHE A 214 2.23 -12.88 9.42
C PHE A 214 1.68 -13.72 8.28
N CYS A 215 2.11 -13.42 7.05
CA CYS A 215 1.75 -14.20 5.87
C CYS A 215 3.02 -14.88 5.36
N LEU A 216 3.00 -16.21 5.29
CA LEU A 216 4.04 -16.98 4.63
C LEU A 216 3.56 -17.27 3.22
N THR A 217 4.36 -16.94 2.21
CA THR A 217 4.08 -17.22 0.80
C THR A 217 5.17 -18.11 0.20
N ASN A 218 4.88 -18.76 -0.93
CA ASN A 218 5.95 -19.32 -1.76
C ASN A 218 6.85 -18.20 -2.28
N GLN A 219 8.14 -18.50 -2.42
CA GLN A 219 9.07 -17.64 -3.11
C GLN A 219 8.91 -17.79 -4.63
N ILE A 220 8.85 -16.68 -5.34
CA ILE A 220 8.98 -16.66 -6.80
C ILE A 220 10.49 -16.55 -7.09
N HIS A 221 11.05 -17.53 -7.80
CA HIS A 221 12.47 -17.55 -8.09
C HIS A 221 12.79 -16.71 -9.34
N GLY A 222 13.78 -15.83 -9.22
CA GLY A 222 14.22 -14.97 -10.32
C GLY A 222 14.98 -13.76 -9.79
N HIS A 223 15.08 -12.72 -10.60
CA HIS A 223 15.62 -11.43 -10.21
C HIS A 223 14.59 -10.33 -10.42
N CYS A 224 14.50 -9.40 -9.47
CA CYS A 224 13.69 -8.19 -9.64
C CYS A 224 14.36 -7.25 -10.65
N ILE A 225 13.56 -6.52 -11.43
CA ILE A 225 14.09 -5.47 -12.31
C ILE A 225 14.51 -4.29 -11.44
N LYS A 226 15.76 -3.82 -11.56
CA LYS A 226 16.20 -2.60 -10.89
C LYS A 226 15.91 -1.40 -11.77
N SER A 227 15.31 -0.34 -11.21
CA SER A 227 14.99 0.89 -11.96
C SER A 227 16.21 1.50 -12.65
N GLY A 228 17.40 1.45 -12.02
CA GLY A 228 18.65 1.94 -12.64
C GLY A 228 19.09 1.15 -13.88
N GLU A 229 18.77 -0.15 -13.97
CA GLU A 229 19.09 -0.98 -15.13
C GLU A 229 18.22 -0.65 -16.36
N MET A 230 17.11 0.08 -16.14
CA MET A 230 16.24 0.57 -17.21
C MET A 230 16.90 1.65 -18.06
N TYR A 231 18.01 2.25 -17.61
CA TYR A 231 18.77 3.23 -18.40
C TYR A 231 19.94 2.62 -19.19
N GLN A 232 20.17 1.31 -19.05
CA GLN A 232 21.36 0.61 -19.55
C GLN A 232 21.03 -0.35 -20.70
N GLY A 233 21.99 -0.55 -21.60
CA GLY A 233 21.85 -1.46 -22.74
C GLY A 233 20.73 -1.02 -23.69
N ASP A 234 19.96 -1.98 -24.20
CA ASP A 234 18.75 -1.69 -24.98
C ASP A 234 17.58 -1.26 -24.08
N PHE A 235 17.68 -0.05 -23.55
CA PHE A 235 16.69 0.52 -22.65
C PHE A 235 15.32 0.72 -23.30
N GLN A 236 15.27 0.89 -24.63
CA GLN A 236 14.01 1.07 -25.36
C GLN A 236 13.22 -0.24 -25.40
N ALA A 237 13.88 -1.35 -25.77
CA ALA A 237 13.25 -2.66 -25.77
C ALA A 237 12.83 -3.09 -24.37
N LYS A 238 13.67 -2.87 -23.35
CA LYS A 238 13.31 -3.14 -21.93
C LYS A 238 12.07 -2.35 -21.49
N ALA A 239 12.03 -1.05 -21.79
CA ALA A 239 10.91 -0.19 -21.46
C ALA A 239 9.62 -0.63 -22.16
N ARG A 240 9.71 -0.98 -23.44
CA ARG A 240 8.58 -1.51 -24.21
C ARG A 240 8.06 -2.81 -23.62
N TYR A 241 8.96 -3.73 -23.32
CA TYR A 241 8.61 -5.02 -22.73
C TYR A 241 7.98 -4.87 -21.33
N LEU A 242 8.43 -3.91 -20.51
CA LEU A 242 7.78 -3.58 -19.24
C LEU A 242 6.32 -3.13 -19.45
N GLY A 243 6.07 -2.28 -20.46
CA GLY A 243 4.71 -1.88 -20.82
C GLY A 243 3.83 -3.05 -21.24
N GLU A 244 4.40 -3.97 -22.03
CA GLU A 244 3.70 -5.20 -22.46
C GLU A 244 3.35 -6.11 -21.28
N ILE A 245 4.27 -6.26 -20.31
CA ILE A 245 4.06 -7.00 -19.06
C ILE A 245 2.89 -6.42 -18.26
N ILE A 246 2.84 -5.10 -18.06
CA ILE A 246 1.75 -4.43 -17.35
C ILE A 246 0.43 -4.63 -18.10
N GLY A 247 0.46 -4.57 -19.44
CA GLY A 247 -0.71 -4.83 -20.26
C GLY A 247 -1.24 -6.25 -20.13
N GLN A 248 -0.35 -7.24 -20.10
CA GLN A 248 -0.73 -8.65 -19.90
C GLN A 248 -1.36 -8.86 -18.51
N LEU A 249 -0.79 -8.25 -17.46
CA LEU A 249 -1.40 -8.26 -16.13
C LEU A 249 -2.83 -7.70 -16.17
N HIS A 250 -3.04 -6.57 -16.84
CA HIS A 250 -4.36 -5.94 -16.95
C HIS A 250 -5.38 -6.80 -17.69
N LEU A 251 -4.99 -7.49 -18.77
CA LEU A 251 -5.88 -8.42 -19.45
C LEU A 251 -6.31 -9.59 -18.54
N ILE A 252 -5.47 -9.98 -17.59
CA ILE A 252 -5.79 -11.03 -16.61
C ILE A 252 -6.71 -10.46 -15.52
N LEU A 253 -6.33 -9.33 -14.91
CA LEU A 253 -7.13 -8.67 -13.87
C LEU A 253 -8.53 -8.31 -14.38
N GLN A 254 -8.65 -7.88 -15.64
CA GLN A 254 -9.94 -7.56 -16.26
C GLN A 254 -10.87 -8.77 -16.37
N LYS A 255 -10.34 -9.99 -16.58
CA LYS A 255 -11.15 -11.22 -16.62
C LYS A 255 -11.75 -11.57 -15.26
N GLN A 256 -11.02 -11.24 -14.19
CA GLN A 256 -11.38 -11.53 -12.79
C GLN A 256 -12.02 -10.32 -12.09
N ASP A 257 -12.20 -9.19 -12.79
CA ASP A 257 -12.51 -7.89 -12.20
C ASP A 257 -13.75 -7.96 -11.30
N LYS A 258 -14.82 -8.62 -11.75
CA LYS A 258 -16.09 -8.74 -11.01
C LYS A 258 -15.99 -9.57 -9.73
N GLU A 259 -15.02 -10.47 -9.65
CA GLU A 259 -14.84 -11.36 -8.50
C GLU A 259 -13.93 -10.73 -7.44
N ILE A 260 -13.08 -9.78 -7.84
CA ILE A 260 -12.16 -9.09 -6.95
C ILE A 260 -12.87 -7.92 -6.24
N ILE A 261 -13.02 -8.06 -4.92
CA ILE A 261 -13.52 -7.01 -4.04
C ILE A 261 -12.35 -6.11 -3.63
N CYS A 262 -12.32 -4.89 -4.12
CA CYS A 262 -11.32 -3.89 -3.77
C CYS A 262 -11.93 -2.48 -3.67
N ASN A 263 -11.17 -1.54 -3.11
CA ASN A 263 -11.59 -0.14 -3.03
C ASN A 263 -11.66 0.47 -4.43
N GLU A 264 -12.56 1.43 -4.65
CA GLU A 264 -12.67 2.17 -5.91
C GLU A 264 -12.56 3.68 -5.66
N PRO A 265 -11.35 4.19 -5.36
CA PRO A 265 -11.15 5.60 -5.12
C PRO A 265 -11.29 6.41 -6.41
N ASN A 266 -11.91 7.58 -6.29
CA ASN A 266 -11.94 8.54 -7.38
C ASN A 266 -10.66 9.40 -7.33
N ILE A 267 -9.66 9.06 -8.14
CA ILE A 267 -8.38 9.80 -8.17
C ILE A 267 -8.57 11.28 -8.52
N TYR A 268 -9.51 11.64 -9.41
CA TYR A 268 -9.79 13.04 -9.70
C TYR A 268 -10.24 13.80 -8.44
N GLU A 269 -11.14 13.22 -7.65
CA GLU A 269 -11.56 13.80 -6.37
C GLU A 269 -10.43 13.85 -5.34
N ILE A 270 -9.60 12.81 -5.25
CA ILE A 270 -8.42 12.81 -4.37
C ILE A 270 -7.50 13.99 -4.71
N ILE A 271 -7.25 14.22 -5.99
CA ILE A 271 -6.40 15.33 -6.42
C ILE A 271 -7.07 16.69 -6.15
N LYS A 272 -8.35 16.84 -6.51
CA LYS A 272 -9.10 18.09 -6.33
C LYS A 272 -9.25 18.47 -4.86
N ASP A 273 -9.65 17.53 -4.01
CA ASP A 273 -10.07 17.79 -2.64
C ASP A 273 -8.91 17.73 -1.64
N TRP A 274 -7.80 17.05 -1.98
CA TRP A 274 -6.66 16.86 -1.07
C TRP A 274 -5.32 17.25 -1.69
N ALA A 275 -4.92 16.64 -2.82
CA ALA A 275 -3.54 16.80 -3.31
C ALA A 275 -3.25 18.24 -3.77
N ILE A 276 -4.13 18.86 -4.56
CA ILE A 276 -3.96 20.26 -5.01
C ILE A 276 -3.92 21.24 -3.83
N PRO A 277 -4.87 21.20 -2.87
CA PRO A 277 -4.78 22.03 -1.67
C PRO A 277 -3.46 21.88 -0.92
N GLU A 278 -2.91 20.67 -0.82
CA GLU A 278 -1.65 20.44 -0.13
C GLU A 278 -0.44 20.94 -0.92
N VAL A 279 -0.37 20.64 -2.22
CA VAL A 279 0.70 21.11 -3.11
C VAL A 279 0.78 22.64 -3.12
N LYS A 280 -0.37 23.35 -3.12
CA LYS A 280 -0.42 24.82 -3.05
C LYS A 280 0.19 25.42 -1.78
N LYS A 281 0.30 24.66 -0.69
CA LYS A 281 0.96 25.13 0.54
C LYS A 281 2.47 25.15 0.43
N HIS A 282 3.03 24.27 -0.40
CA HIS A 282 4.48 24.01 -0.46
C HIS A 282 5.12 24.45 -1.78
N MET A 283 4.33 24.61 -2.85
CA MET A 283 4.82 24.92 -4.19
C MET A 283 4.09 26.09 -4.85
N ALA A 284 4.87 26.94 -5.52
CA ALA A 284 4.37 28.04 -6.33
C ALA A 284 4.18 27.59 -7.80
N ILE A 285 3.09 26.87 -8.07
CA ILE A 285 2.69 26.46 -9.43
C ILE A 285 1.64 27.46 -9.98
N PRO A 286 1.71 27.86 -11.26
CA PRO A 286 0.74 28.78 -11.87
C PRO A 286 -0.72 28.31 -11.73
N SER A 287 -1.65 29.23 -11.43
CA SER A 287 -3.08 28.90 -11.31
C SER A 287 -3.64 28.26 -12.57
N SER A 288 -3.16 28.70 -13.74
CA SER A 288 -3.54 28.16 -15.06
C SER A 288 -3.31 26.66 -15.20
N PHE A 289 -2.30 26.09 -14.53
CA PHE A 289 -2.11 24.64 -14.50
C PHE A 289 -3.25 23.94 -13.75
N TYR A 290 -3.62 24.44 -12.58
CA TYR A 290 -4.70 23.85 -11.79
C TYR A 290 -6.05 24.00 -12.48
N ASP A 291 -6.30 25.14 -13.13
CA ASP A 291 -7.52 25.38 -13.87
C ASP A 291 -7.63 24.43 -15.08
N ASP A 292 -6.55 24.29 -15.87
CA ASP A 292 -6.44 23.29 -16.95
C ASP A 292 -6.65 21.86 -16.44
N TYR A 293 -6.01 21.51 -15.33
CA TYR A 293 -6.16 20.19 -14.72
C TYR A 293 -7.61 19.93 -14.30
N LEU A 294 -8.20 20.84 -13.53
CA LEU A 294 -9.55 20.66 -12.97
C LEU A 294 -10.62 20.63 -14.05
N GLU A 295 -10.45 21.38 -15.13
CA GLU A 295 -11.41 21.41 -16.24
C GLU A 295 -11.21 20.26 -17.22
N ASN A 296 -10.00 20.08 -17.76
CA ASN A 296 -9.77 19.17 -18.87
C ASN A 296 -9.61 17.72 -18.41
N PHE A 297 -8.93 17.48 -17.29
CA PHE A 297 -8.85 16.12 -16.76
C PHE A 297 -10.21 15.62 -16.30
N GLN A 298 -11.09 16.47 -15.75
CA GLN A 298 -12.44 16.05 -15.36
C GLN A 298 -13.24 15.53 -16.55
N LYS A 299 -13.19 16.24 -17.68
CA LYS A 299 -13.88 15.84 -18.93
C LYS A 299 -13.37 14.51 -19.46
N LEU A 300 -12.05 14.28 -19.40
CA LEU A 300 -11.46 13.00 -19.81
C LEU A 300 -11.81 11.89 -18.81
N TYR A 301 -11.67 12.15 -17.50
CA TYR A 301 -11.73 11.17 -16.43
C TYR A 301 -13.04 10.37 -16.40
N ILE A 302 -14.17 11.01 -16.69
CA ILE A 302 -15.49 10.34 -16.70
C ILE A 302 -15.62 9.28 -17.80
N HIS A 303 -14.77 9.33 -18.83
CA HIS A 303 -14.77 8.40 -19.96
C HIS A 303 -13.65 7.35 -19.88
N LEU A 304 -12.72 7.47 -18.92
CA LEU A 304 -11.59 6.56 -18.83
C LEU A 304 -12.03 5.17 -18.32
N PRO A 305 -11.58 4.08 -18.97
CA PRO A 305 -11.89 2.73 -18.53
C PRO A 305 -11.23 2.43 -17.18
N LYS A 306 -12.00 1.78 -16.30
CA LYS A 306 -11.58 1.39 -14.95
C LYS A 306 -11.68 -0.12 -14.76
N HIS A 307 -10.72 -0.68 -14.06
CA HIS A 307 -10.75 -2.06 -13.56
C HIS A 307 -9.75 -2.17 -12.40
N VAL A 308 -9.62 -3.36 -11.81
CA VAL A 308 -8.60 -3.65 -10.79
C VAL A 308 -7.20 -3.43 -11.38
N ILE A 309 -6.42 -2.57 -10.76
CA ILE A 309 -5.02 -2.27 -11.09
C ILE A 309 -4.10 -2.69 -9.94
N HIS A 310 -2.81 -2.87 -10.23
CA HIS A 310 -1.81 -3.20 -9.21
C HIS A 310 -1.51 -2.03 -8.29
N ARG A 311 -1.52 -0.78 -8.82
CA ARG A 311 -1.28 0.49 -8.11
C ARG A 311 0.19 0.73 -7.70
N ASP A 312 1.01 -0.31 -7.68
CA ASP A 312 2.47 -0.21 -7.46
C ASP A 312 3.25 -1.17 -8.37
N PRO A 313 3.10 -1.10 -9.70
CA PRO A 313 3.90 -1.90 -10.64
C PRO A 313 5.32 -1.33 -10.79
N ASN A 314 5.96 -0.97 -9.68
CA ASN A 314 7.38 -0.62 -9.66
C ASN A 314 8.17 -1.79 -10.27
N PRO A 315 9.19 -1.56 -11.12
CA PRO A 315 10.02 -2.63 -11.66
C PRO A 315 10.57 -3.61 -10.61
N SER A 316 10.82 -3.13 -9.38
CA SER A 316 11.26 -3.97 -8.26
C SER A 316 10.20 -4.99 -7.80
N ASN A 317 8.93 -4.76 -8.10
CA ASN A 317 7.82 -5.69 -7.86
C ASN A 317 7.59 -6.70 -8.99
N ILE A 318 8.45 -6.71 -10.02
CA ILE A 318 8.36 -7.62 -11.17
C ILE A 318 9.56 -8.56 -11.15
N ILE A 319 9.27 -9.86 -11.12
CA ILE A 319 10.30 -10.90 -11.10
C ILE A 319 10.49 -11.46 -12.50
N MET A 320 11.75 -11.50 -12.90
CA MET A 320 12.22 -11.99 -14.20
C MET A 320 12.99 -13.29 -14.04
N LYS A 321 12.74 -14.24 -14.95
CA LYS A 321 13.45 -15.53 -15.02
C LYS A 321 13.73 -15.85 -16.49
N ASP A 322 14.98 -16.15 -16.81
CA ASP A 322 15.44 -16.48 -18.17
C ASP A 322 15.01 -15.45 -19.24
N GLY A 323 15.02 -14.16 -18.88
CA GLY A 323 14.62 -13.05 -19.75
C GLY A 323 13.12 -12.90 -19.97
N LYS A 324 12.28 -13.66 -19.25
CA LYS A 324 10.82 -13.60 -19.32
C LYS A 324 10.21 -13.21 -17.98
N LEU A 325 8.96 -12.74 -18.01
CA LEU A 325 8.19 -12.50 -16.80
C LEU A 325 8.00 -13.83 -16.06
N ALA A 326 8.47 -13.89 -14.82
CA ALA A 326 8.14 -14.97 -13.90
C ALA A 326 6.85 -14.65 -13.15
N GLY A 327 6.77 -13.44 -12.58
CA GLY A 327 5.66 -13.09 -11.70
C GLY A 327 5.67 -11.66 -11.19
N PHE A 328 4.63 -11.32 -10.45
CA PHE A 328 4.47 -10.06 -9.72
C PHE A 328 4.46 -10.33 -8.21
N ILE A 329 4.99 -9.38 -7.45
CA ILE A 329 4.92 -9.38 -6.00
C ILE A 329 4.12 -8.17 -5.50
N ASP A 330 3.54 -8.32 -4.31
CA ASP A 330 2.88 -7.27 -3.54
C ASP A 330 1.63 -6.62 -4.18
N PHE A 331 0.47 -7.22 -3.92
CA PHE A 331 -0.83 -6.71 -4.38
C PHE A 331 -1.61 -5.99 -3.26
N GLU A 332 -0.94 -5.56 -2.20
CA GLU A 332 -1.62 -4.97 -1.03
C GLU A 332 -2.21 -3.58 -1.27
N LEU A 333 -1.77 -2.90 -2.32
CA LEU A 333 -2.27 -1.58 -2.72
C LEU A 333 -3.28 -1.63 -3.86
N SER A 334 -3.64 -2.83 -4.33
CA SER A 334 -4.50 -3.00 -5.49
C SER A 334 -5.91 -2.45 -5.25
N GLU A 335 -6.42 -1.76 -6.26
CA GLU A 335 -7.69 -1.02 -6.22
C GLU A 335 -8.33 -1.01 -7.60
N ARG A 336 -9.63 -0.69 -7.69
CA ARG A 336 -10.31 -0.43 -8.95
C ARG A 336 -10.13 1.04 -9.31
N ASN A 337 -9.43 1.32 -10.41
CA ASN A 337 -9.17 2.69 -10.84
C ASN A 337 -8.92 2.74 -12.36
N ILE A 338 -8.61 3.93 -12.88
CA ILE A 338 -8.27 4.13 -14.29
C ILE A 338 -7.07 3.28 -14.68
N ARG A 339 -7.20 2.47 -15.73
CA ARG A 339 -6.18 1.47 -16.07
C ARG A 339 -4.84 2.05 -16.51
N ILE A 340 -4.83 3.28 -17.04
CA ILE A 340 -3.59 3.95 -17.42
C ILE A 340 -2.74 4.41 -16.23
N PHE A 341 -3.25 4.27 -14.99
CA PHE A 341 -2.48 4.58 -13.78
C PHE A 341 -1.21 3.74 -13.68
N ASP A 342 -1.29 2.42 -13.82
CA ASP A 342 -0.16 1.50 -13.65
C ASP A 342 1.02 1.76 -14.60
N PRO A 343 0.84 1.89 -15.92
CA PRO A 343 1.96 2.19 -16.82
C PRO A 343 2.53 3.61 -16.57
N CYS A 344 1.71 4.58 -16.16
CA CYS A 344 2.20 5.90 -15.74
C CYS A 344 3.00 5.80 -14.44
N TYR A 345 2.53 5.02 -13.48
CA TYR A 345 3.18 4.80 -12.19
C TYR A 345 4.55 4.17 -12.39
N ALA A 346 4.65 3.08 -13.17
CA ALA A 346 5.90 2.41 -13.47
C ALA A 346 6.93 3.38 -14.08
N ALA A 347 6.52 4.21 -15.04
CA ALA A 347 7.39 5.23 -15.62
C ALA A 347 7.84 6.27 -14.58
N THR A 348 6.92 6.77 -13.75
CA THR A 348 7.26 7.75 -12.71
C THR A 348 8.13 7.19 -11.59
N ALA A 349 7.98 5.91 -11.24
CA ALA A 349 8.82 5.23 -10.25
C ALA A 349 10.27 5.13 -10.76
N ILE A 350 10.46 4.77 -12.03
CA ILE A 350 11.79 4.76 -12.67
C ILE A 350 12.43 6.15 -12.61
N LEU A 351 11.65 7.21 -12.88
CA LEU A 351 12.14 8.59 -12.79
C LEU A 351 12.54 8.94 -11.36
N SER A 352 11.66 8.68 -10.40
CA SER A 352 11.83 9.06 -9.00
C SER A 352 13.09 8.45 -8.37
N GLU A 353 13.31 7.14 -8.57
CA GLU A 353 14.51 6.45 -8.05
C GLU A 353 15.82 6.91 -8.71
N ASN A 354 15.73 7.61 -9.84
CA ASN A 354 16.88 7.99 -10.66
C ASN A 354 16.94 9.49 -10.93
N PHE A 355 16.11 10.29 -10.25
CA PHE A 355 15.92 11.70 -10.59
C PHE A 355 17.21 12.47 -10.33
N ALA A 356 17.69 13.14 -11.38
CA ALA A 356 18.86 13.99 -11.33
C ALA A 356 18.57 15.23 -12.15
N GLU A 357 18.11 16.29 -11.47
CA GLU A 357 17.61 17.53 -12.10
C GLU A 357 18.61 18.15 -13.09
N ASN A 358 19.91 18.03 -12.81
CA ASN A 358 20.98 18.60 -13.63
C ASN A 358 21.46 17.66 -14.76
N ASP A 359 20.99 16.41 -14.83
CA ASP A 359 21.39 15.44 -15.83
C ASP A 359 20.38 15.40 -16.99
N LYS A 360 20.53 16.35 -17.93
CA LYS A 360 19.63 16.50 -19.08
C LYS A 360 19.58 15.25 -19.95
N ASP A 361 20.70 14.56 -20.13
CA ASP A 361 20.77 13.35 -20.95
C ASP A 361 19.96 12.21 -20.30
N LYS A 362 20.05 12.07 -18.98
CA LYS A 362 19.26 11.09 -18.24
C LYS A 362 17.77 11.41 -18.28
N LEU A 363 17.39 12.67 -18.13
CA LEU A 363 16.00 13.11 -18.24
C LEU A 363 15.44 12.91 -19.66
N GLN A 364 16.23 13.14 -20.71
CA GLN A 364 15.84 12.86 -22.10
C GLN A 364 15.71 11.36 -22.37
N LYS A 365 16.61 10.54 -21.83
CA LYS A 365 16.48 9.08 -21.86
C LYS A 365 15.20 8.62 -21.16
N TRP A 366 14.86 9.22 -20.02
CA TRP A 366 13.61 8.89 -19.33
C TRP A 366 12.38 9.15 -20.19
N LEU A 367 12.32 10.27 -20.92
CA LEU A 367 11.21 10.52 -21.85
C LEU A 367 11.07 9.41 -22.91
N THR A 368 12.20 8.85 -23.36
CA THR A 368 12.21 7.72 -24.28
C THR A 368 11.75 6.42 -23.61
N ILE A 369 12.15 6.19 -22.36
CA ILE A 369 11.68 5.05 -21.54
C ILE A 369 10.16 5.15 -21.34
N PHE A 370 9.67 6.29 -20.88
CA PHE A 370 8.24 6.57 -20.69
C PHE A 370 7.44 6.28 -21.97
N ARG A 371 7.85 6.84 -23.13
CA ARG A 371 7.17 6.60 -24.41
C ARG A 371 7.14 5.12 -24.79
N ASN A 372 8.23 4.40 -24.56
CA ASN A 372 8.29 2.97 -24.87
C ASN A 372 7.42 2.15 -23.91
N ILE A 373 7.35 2.47 -22.61
CA ILE A 373 6.41 1.84 -21.66
C ILE A 373 4.98 2.02 -22.15
N ILE A 374 4.59 3.25 -22.50
CA ILE A 374 3.22 3.47 -22.99
C ILE A 374 2.98 2.76 -24.33
N ALA A 375 3.93 2.79 -25.26
CA ALA A 375 3.80 2.09 -26.53
C ALA A 375 3.70 0.56 -26.37
N GLY A 376 4.43 -0.01 -25.41
CA GLY A 376 4.32 -1.43 -25.04
C GLY A 376 2.94 -1.76 -24.47
N TYR A 377 2.46 -0.95 -23.54
CA TYR A 377 1.12 -1.10 -22.95
C TYR A 377 0.01 -0.96 -24.00
N ASP A 378 0.09 0.05 -24.87
CA ASP A 378 -0.84 0.28 -25.99
C ASP A 378 -0.84 -0.91 -26.97
N SER A 379 0.33 -1.52 -27.21
CA SER A 379 0.42 -2.67 -28.09
C SER A 379 -0.43 -3.86 -27.63
N VAL A 380 -0.61 -4.03 -26.31
CA VAL A 380 -1.39 -5.10 -25.69
C VAL A 380 -2.84 -4.69 -25.47
N CYS A 381 -3.07 -3.55 -24.82
CA CYS A 381 -4.39 -3.19 -24.31
C CYS A 381 -5.12 -2.10 -25.10
N LYS A 382 -4.56 -1.62 -26.22
CA LYS A 382 -5.17 -0.68 -27.18
C LYS A 382 -5.82 0.54 -26.50
N LEU A 383 -5.03 1.59 -26.28
CA LEU A 383 -5.47 2.86 -25.70
C LEU A 383 -6.44 3.60 -26.63
N SER A 384 -7.48 4.18 -26.05
CA SER A 384 -8.33 5.17 -26.71
C SER A 384 -7.62 6.53 -26.81
N ASP A 385 -8.18 7.43 -27.62
CA ASP A 385 -7.63 8.79 -27.75
C ASP A 385 -7.82 9.61 -26.47
N GLU A 386 -8.90 9.39 -25.73
CA GLU A 386 -9.12 9.99 -24.41
C GLU A 386 -8.07 9.52 -23.40
N GLU A 387 -7.70 8.24 -23.44
CA GLU A 387 -6.63 7.70 -22.59
C GLU A 387 -5.28 8.32 -22.92
N ARG A 388 -4.92 8.43 -24.21
CA ARG A 388 -3.68 9.09 -24.65
C ARG A 388 -3.62 10.55 -24.17
N GLN A 389 -4.72 11.27 -24.30
CA GLN A 389 -4.84 12.66 -23.81
C GLN A 389 -4.77 12.77 -22.28
N ALA A 390 -5.24 11.75 -21.55
CA ALA A 390 -5.26 11.74 -20.10
C ALA A 390 -3.89 11.45 -19.46
N ILE A 391 -2.97 10.78 -20.16
CA ILE A 391 -1.68 10.33 -19.59
C ILE A 391 -0.88 11.43 -18.88
N PRO A 392 -0.69 12.64 -19.43
CA PRO A 392 0.00 13.71 -18.71
C PRO A 392 -0.68 14.04 -17.37
N TYR A 393 -2.02 14.10 -17.34
CA TYR A 393 -2.77 14.37 -16.11
C TYR A 393 -2.64 13.25 -15.08
N VAL A 394 -2.53 11.99 -15.51
CA VAL A 394 -2.28 10.86 -14.61
C VAL A 394 -0.88 10.91 -14.02
N ILE A 395 0.14 11.26 -14.81
CA ILE A 395 1.50 11.52 -14.30
C ILE A 395 1.49 12.64 -13.26
N TYR A 396 0.81 13.76 -13.56
CA TYR A 396 0.67 14.86 -12.60
C TYR A 396 -0.08 14.41 -11.34
N SER A 397 -1.10 13.57 -11.47
CA SER A 397 -1.84 13.01 -10.32
C SER A 397 -0.89 12.25 -9.39
N ILE A 398 -0.11 11.32 -9.95
CA ILE A 398 0.84 10.50 -9.18
C ILE A 398 1.83 11.41 -8.45
N GLN A 399 2.40 12.39 -9.14
CA GLN A 399 3.38 13.30 -8.57
C GLN A 399 2.80 14.25 -7.53
N MET A 400 1.61 14.80 -7.75
CA MET A 400 0.93 15.63 -6.75
C MET A 400 0.57 14.81 -5.51
N ILE A 401 0.20 13.53 -5.64
CA ILE A 401 -0.01 12.63 -4.50
C ILE A 401 1.29 12.46 -3.72
N PHE A 402 2.41 12.19 -4.40
CA PHE A 402 3.71 12.04 -3.72
C PHE A 402 4.17 13.32 -3.05
N VAL A 403 4.04 14.48 -3.69
CA VAL A 403 4.36 15.78 -3.07
C VAL A 403 3.47 16.00 -1.85
N ALA A 404 2.15 15.88 -2.00
CA ALA A 404 1.20 16.07 -0.90
C ALA A 404 1.51 15.13 0.28
N TYR A 405 1.84 13.87 0.00
CA TYR A 405 2.22 12.89 1.02
C TYR A 405 3.55 13.22 1.68
N CYS A 406 4.63 13.42 0.91
CA CYS A 406 5.98 13.64 1.45
C CYS A 406 6.12 14.98 2.16
N SER A 407 5.52 16.05 1.63
CA SER A 407 5.48 17.36 2.29
C SER A 407 4.66 17.33 3.59
N SER A 408 3.81 16.31 3.72
CA SER A 408 3.12 16.01 4.95
C SER A 408 3.86 15.04 5.88
N ILE A 409 5.17 14.83 5.75
CA ILE A 409 5.97 13.98 6.66
C ILE A 409 7.37 14.61 6.90
N ASP A 410 7.65 15.06 8.12
CA ASP A 410 8.87 15.80 8.50
C ASP A 410 10.15 14.95 8.33
N LYS A 411 10.01 13.62 8.37
CA LYS A 411 11.12 12.67 8.13
C LYS A 411 11.43 12.47 6.65
N LEU A 412 10.58 12.96 5.74
CA LEU A 412 10.70 12.81 4.29
C LEU A 412 11.08 14.12 3.60
N VAL A 413 11.72 15.07 4.31
CA VAL A 413 12.07 16.39 3.75
C VAL A 413 12.88 16.26 2.45
N ASP A 414 13.91 15.40 2.44
CA ASP A 414 14.73 15.20 1.24
C ASP A 414 13.91 14.62 0.08
N LEU A 415 13.04 13.64 0.38
CA LEU A 415 12.15 13.04 -0.61
C LEU A 415 11.09 14.04 -1.10
N SER A 416 10.61 14.92 -0.22
CA SER A 416 9.69 16.00 -0.55
C SER A 416 10.32 16.97 -1.54
N ILE A 417 11.56 17.40 -1.31
CA ILE A 417 12.29 18.31 -2.21
C ILE A 417 12.46 17.65 -3.59
N VAL A 418 12.87 16.38 -3.63
CA VAL A 418 13.03 15.64 -4.90
C VAL A 418 11.71 15.57 -5.67
N ASN A 419 10.59 15.22 -5.02
CA ASN A 419 9.29 15.13 -5.68
C ASN A 419 8.76 16.51 -6.13
N GLN A 420 9.04 17.59 -5.38
CA GLN A 420 8.70 18.95 -5.80
C GLN A 420 9.47 19.35 -7.06
N ASN A 421 10.79 19.11 -7.09
CA ASN A 421 11.62 19.42 -8.27
C ASN A 421 11.20 18.58 -9.48
N MET A 422 10.88 17.30 -9.26
CA MET A 422 10.39 16.40 -10.30
C MET A 422 9.03 16.87 -10.87
N LEU A 423 8.09 17.29 -10.02
CA LEU A 423 6.82 17.86 -10.47
C LEU A 423 7.05 19.13 -11.30
N MET A 424 7.88 20.06 -10.83
CA MET A 424 8.22 21.27 -11.60
C MET A 424 8.84 20.93 -12.97
N TRP A 425 9.74 19.96 -13.00
CA TRP A 425 10.35 19.51 -14.25
C TRP A 425 9.32 18.92 -15.23
N LEU A 426 8.38 18.08 -14.74
CA LEU A 426 7.31 17.50 -15.56
C LEU A 426 6.32 18.55 -16.08
N LEU A 427 6.08 19.62 -15.31
CA LEU A 427 5.26 20.75 -15.75
C LEU A 427 5.96 21.53 -16.88
N ASN A 428 7.25 21.79 -16.73
CA ASN A 428 8.07 22.48 -17.74
C ASN A 428 8.27 21.65 -19.02
N THR A 429 8.05 20.33 -18.96
CA THR A 429 8.17 19.41 -20.08
C THR A 429 6.83 18.87 -20.58
N LYS A 430 5.70 19.50 -20.23
CA LYS A 430 4.33 19.08 -20.62
C LYS A 430 4.19 18.70 -22.10
N GLY A 431 4.80 19.47 -23.00
CA GLY A 431 4.76 19.20 -24.44
C GLY A 431 5.40 17.88 -24.88
N LEU A 432 6.34 17.34 -24.09
CA LEU A 432 7.05 16.10 -24.38
C LEU A 432 6.35 14.86 -23.82
N LEU A 433 5.38 15.05 -22.92
CA LEU A 433 4.56 13.98 -22.34
C LEU A 433 3.31 13.64 -23.18
N MET A 434 2.95 14.51 -24.14
CA MET A 434 1.89 14.22 -25.10
C MET A 434 2.36 13.13 -26.08
N LEU A 435 1.46 12.18 -26.38
CA LEU A 435 1.73 10.97 -27.15
C LEU A 435 0.92 10.90 -28.44
#